data_AF-A0A8J5UPP2-F1
#
_entry.id   AF-A0A8J5UPP2-F1
#
_cell.length_a   1.000
_cell.length_b   1.000
_cell.length_c   1.000
_cell.angle_alpha   90.00
_cell.angle_beta   90.00
_cell.angle_gamma   90.00
#
_symmetry.space_group_name_H-M   'P 1'
#
loop_
_entity.id
_entity.type
_entity.pdbx_description
1 polymer ?
#
loop_
_entity_poly.entity_id
_entity_poly.type
_entity_poly.pdbx_seq_one_letter_code
_entity_poly.pdbx_strand_id
1 'polypeptide(L)'
;MHGEEEEVLDGTQLAADWTFSGLQKFGQGLLDRLRGLKLNNKLLEKVNIVEIPGILEIRKQVQRLFPFNDACQWFIDRADIIFLVYDPSKLDVGPETEAILDQLKGREYQTRIVLNKADQVKPEELMRVQGALIWNISPLMSSAEPPIMYSTSLWSMPYEVGAPTRLLYAQERAFLRDLRSAIDKRVEHKIASARRFAVRVRNHAKMVDCYLTTYYNHKTFFGSKKDISDRIIENPQEYHIYEGLSTLTNISRYDLPDPDVYRDFFRLNQLYDFPLLSSTCTYFRGCPINRLDVAIAYDLPELVGKYKKAVEAAVHQDDKPPAS
;
A
#
# COMPACT_ATOMS: atom_id res chain seq x y z
N MET A 1 -1.35 -19.09 7.50
CA MET A 1 -0.61 -18.49 8.62
C MET A 1 0.13 -19.58 9.38
N HIS A 2 1.13 -19.24 10.19
CA HIS A 2 1.83 -20.27 10.98
C HIS A 2 0.96 -20.78 12.15
N GLY A 3 1.09 -22.07 12.45
CA GLY A 3 0.61 -22.68 13.69
C GLY A 3 1.31 -24.02 13.91
N GLU A 4 1.46 -24.42 15.17
CA GLU A 4 2.10 -25.69 15.54
C GLU A 4 1.33 -26.91 15.00
N GLU A 5 0.00 -26.80 14.99
CA GLU A 5 -0.93 -27.80 14.48
C GLU A 5 -1.73 -27.24 13.30
N GLU A 6 -2.18 -28.15 12.42
CA GLU A 6 -3.07 -27.81 11.32
C GLU A 6 -4.46 -27.49 11.87
N GLU A 7 -4.88 -26.24 11.69
CA GLU A 7 -6.15 -25.74 12.20
C GLU A 7 -6.83 -24.86 11.15
N VAL A 8 -8.13 -25.09 10.96
CA VAL A 8 -9.00 -24.24 10.14
C VAL A 8 -9.81 -23.34 11.07
N LEU A 9 -9.60 -22.04 10.95
CA LEU A 9 -10.32 -21.01 11.68
C LEU A 9 -11.43 -20.42 10.81
N ASP A 10 -12.60 -20.18 11.40
CA ASP A 10 -13.62 -19.36 10.77
C ASP A 10 -13.27 -17.86 10.83
N GLY A 11 -13.99 -17.03 10.08
CA GLY A 11 -13.71 -15.61 10.02
C GLY A 11 -13.95 -14.87 11.33
N THR A 12 -14.88 -15.34 12.17
CA THR A 12 -15.17 -14.74 13.48
C THR A 12 -14.02 -15.02 14.46
N GLN A 13 -13.50 -16.24 14.48
CA GLN A 13 -12.32 -16.63 15.24
C GLN A 13 -11.08 -15.88 14.76
N LEU A 14 -10.87 -15.76 13.45
CA LEU A 14 -9.78 -14.94 12.90
C LEU A 14 -9.88 -13.49 13.33
N ALA A 15 -11.07 -12.90 13.25
CA ALA A 15 -11.31 -11.52 13.63
C ALA A 15 -11.23 -11.27 15.14
N ALA A 16 -11.10 -12.32 15.97
CA ALA A 16 -10.78 -12.17 17.39
C ALA A 16 -9.29 -11.87 17.60
N ASP A 17 -8.41 -12.23 16.66
CA ASP A 17 -7.00 -11.82 16.67
C ASP A 17 -6.89 -10.32 16.38
N TRP A 18 -6.10 -9.61 17.18
CA TRP A 18 -5.86 -8.17 17.03
C TRP A 18 -5.41 -7.81 15.60
N THR A 19 -4.68 -8.71 14.93
CA THR A 19 -4.17 -8.55 13.56
C THR A 19 -5.30 -8.37 12.54
N PHE A 20 -6.40 -9.12 12.71
CA PHE A 20 -7.53 -9.17 11.76
C PHE A 20 -8.82 -8.57 12.31
N SER A 21 -8.83 -8.11 13.57
CA SER A 21 -9.97 -7.44 14.21
C SER A 21 -10.60 -6.33 13.39
N GLY A 22 -9.79 -5.58 12.63
CA GLY A 22 -10.26 -4.53 11.73
C GLY A 22 -11.17 -5.00 10.59
N LEU A 23 -11.22 -6.30 10.29
CA LEU A 23 -12.11 -6.87 9.27
C LEU A 23 -13.58 -6.92 9.72
N GLN A 24 -13.86 -6.87 11.02
CA GLN A 24 -15.24 -6.86 11.55
C GLN A 24 -16.07 -5.70 11.01
N LYS A 25 -15.43 -4.57 10.67
CA LYS A 25 -16.09 -3.38 10.10
C LYS A 25 -16.81 -3.64 8.76
N PHE A 26 -16.43 -4.70 8.05
CA PHE A 26 -17.03 -5.09 6.77
C PHE A 26 -18.27 -5.98 6.93
N GLY A 27 -18.62 -6.32 8.19
CA GLY A 27 -19.82 -7.06 8.53
C GLY A 27 -19.70 -8.57 8.38
N GLN A 28 -20.77 -9.27 8.80
CA GLN A 28 -20.81 -10.73 8.87
C GLN A 28 -20.63 -11.40 7.50
N GLY A 29 -21.11 -10.76 6.42
CA GLY A 29 -20.99 -11.30 5.07
C GLY A 29 -19.54 -11.55 4.61
N LEU A 30 -18.58 -10.75 5.07
CA LEU A 30 -17.15 -11.03 4.86
C LEU A 30 -16.66 -12.15 5.77
N LEU A 31 -16.98 -12.08 7.08
CA LEU A 31 -16.51 -13.05 8.07
C LEU A 31 -16.96 -14.48 7.74
N ASP A 32 -18.17 -14.65 7.21
CA ASP A 32 -18.68 -15.96 6.79
C ASP A 32 -17.85 -16.58 5.65
N ARG A 33 -17.26 -15.74 4.80
CA ARG A 33 -16.43 -16.11 3.63
C ARG A 33 -14.94 -16.15 3.94
N LEU A 34 -14.51 -15.54 5.04
CA LEU A 34 -13.13 -15.54 5.48
C LEU A 34 -12.79 -16.87 6.17
N ARG A 35 -11.63 -17.43 5.82
CA ARG A 35 -11.10 -18.64 6.43
C ARG A 35 -9.62 -18.46 6.73
N GLY A 36 -9.20 -19.00 7.87
CA GLY A 36 -7.82 -19.04 8.29
C GLY A 36 -7.32 -20.46 8.24
N LEU A 37 -6.17 -20.68 7.62
CA LEU A 37 -5.50 -21.97 7.66
C LEU A 37 -4.16 -21.80 8.36
N LYS A 38 -3.99 -22.47 9.49
CA LYS A 38 -2.72 -22.62 10.20
C LYS A 38 -2.04 -23.89 9.74
N LEU A 39 -0.75 -23.79 9.43
CA LEU A 39 0.09 -24.95 9.06
C LEU A 39 1.46 -24.81 9.71
N ASN A 40 2.02 -25.94 10.13
CA ASN A 40 3.39 -26.03 10.62
C ASN A 40 4.36 -26.02 9.44
N ASN A 41 4.74 -24.82 9.00
CA ASN A 41 5.63 -24.63 7.87
C ASN A 41 6.62 -23.48 8.14
N LYS A 42 7.91 -23.75 7.92
CA LYS A 42 9.01 -22.79 8.12
C LYS A 42 8.89 -21.50 7.31
N LEU A 43 8.26 -21.55 6.13
CA LEU A 43 7.97 -20.34 5.37
C LEU A 43 6.92 -19.48 6.09
N LEU A 44 5.88 -20.12 6.63
CA LEU A 44 4.78 -19.42 7.29
C LEU A 44 5.19 -18.79 8.62
N GLU A 45 6.26 -19.26 9.26
CA GLU A 45 6.90 -18.58 10.40
C GLU A 45 7.33 -17.14 10.04
N LYS A 46 7.66 -16.91 8.76
CA LYS A 46 8.14 -15.61 8.26
C LYS A 46 7.07 -14.80 7.55
N VAL A 47 6.09 -15.46 6.93
CA VAL A 47 5.07 -14.79 6.11
C VAL A 47 3.66 -15.29 6.36
N ASN A 48 2.70 -14.38 6.22
CA ASN A 48 1.30 -14.72 6.08
C ASN A 48 0.89 -14.53 4.62
N ILE A 49 0.37 -15.58 4.00
CA ILE A 49 -0.18 -15.53 2.65
C ILE A 49 -1.67 -15.28 2.77
N VAL A 50 -2.15 -14.26 2.05
CA VAL A 50 -3.57 -13.93 1.95
C VAL A 50 -3.98 -14.14 0.51
N GLU A 51 -4.99 -14.97 0.30
CA GLU A 51 -5.62 -15.16 -1.00
C GLU A 51 -6.93 -14.38 -1.02
N ILE A 52 -7.14 -13.62 -2.10
CA ILE A 52 -8.42 -12.97 -2.37
C ILE A 52 -9.25 -13.84 -3.32
N PRO A 53 -10.59 -13.82 -3.22
CA PRO A 53 -11.43 -14.47 -4.23
C PRO A 53 -11.08 -13.99 -5.64
N GLY A 54 -11.12 -14.90 -6.61
CA GLY A 54 -10.86 -14.56 -8.01
C GLY A 54 -11.78 -13.43 -8.49
N ILE A 55 -11.19 -12.43 -9.13
CA ILE A 55 -11.92 -11.27 -9.65
C ILE A 55 -12.72 -11.73 -10.87
N LEU A 56 -14.05 -11.66 -10.76
CA LEU A 56 -14.98 -12.04 -11.84
C LEU A 56 -15.45 -10.79 -12.57
N GLU A 57 -15.16 -10.70 -13.87
CA GLU A 57 -15.55 -9.57 -14.73
C GLU A 57 -17.03 -9.59 -15.18
N ILE A 58 -17.92 -10.26 -14.43
CA ILE A 58 -19.29 -10.54 -14.89
C ILE A 58 -20.21 -9.34 -14.63
N ARG A 59 -20.78 -8.79 -15.72
CA ARG A 59 -21.73 -7.64 -15.76
C ARG A 59 -23.09 -7.86 -15.09
N LYS A 60 -23.37 -9.01 -14.48
CA LYS A 60 -24.67 -9.25 -13.81
C LYS A 60 -24.53 -8.87 -12.35
N GLN A 61 -25.49 -8.11 -11.82
CA GLN A 61 -25.64 -7.77 -10.40
C GLN A 61 -25.59 -9.05 -9.54
N VAL A 62 -24.40 -9.51 -9.20
CA VAL A 62 -24.19 -10.40 -8.08
C VAL A 62 -24.43 -9.54 -6.86
N GLN A 63 -25.37 -9.92 -6.01
CA GLN A 63 -25.55 -9.27 -4.72
C GLN A 63 -24.20 -9.31 -3.99
N ARG A 64 -23.53 -8.15 -3.91
CA ARG A 64 -22.27 -8.01 -3.18
C ARG A 64 -22.60 -8.24 -1.70
N LEU A 65 -22.18 -9.39 -1.17
CA LEU A 65 -22.41 -9.79 0.22
C LEU A 65 -21.69 -8.89 1.22
N PHE A 66 -20.64 -8.19 0.77
CA PHE A 66 -19.83 -7.25 1.53
C PHE A 66 -19.16 -6.26 0.55
N PRO A 67 -18.66 -5.10 1.03
CA PRO A 67 -17.93 -4.15 0.19
C PRO A 67 -16.56 -4.72 -0.22
N PHE A 68 -16.52 -5.42 -1.36
CA PHE A 68 -15.33 -6.14 -1.84
C PHE A 68 -14.10 -5.23 -2.01
N ASN A 69 -14.26 -4.11 -2.72
CA ASN A 69 -13.15 -3.18 -2.98
C ASN A 69 -12.57 -2.59 -1.69
N ASP A 70 -13.40 -2.26 -0.70
CA ASP A 70 -12.92 -1.72 0.58
C ASP A 70 -12.23 -2.79 1.43
N ALA A 71 -12.71 -4.04 1.36
CA ALA A 71 -12.05 -5.17 2.00
C ALA A 71 -10.68 -5.45 1.36
N CYS A 72 -10.58 -5.43 0.03
CA CYS A 72 -9.31 -5.56 -0.69
C CYS A 72 -8.34 -4.43 -0.32
N GLN A 73 -8.80 -3.18 -0.28
CA GLN A 73 -8.00 -2.04 0.15
C GLN A 73 -7.39 -2.26 1.54
N TRP A 74 -8.15 -2.82 2.48
CA TRP A 74 -7.67 -3.10 3.84
C TRP A 74 -6.45 -4.03 3.86
N PHE A 75 -6.45 -5.06 2.99
CA PHE A 75 -5.33 -5.98 2.82
C PHE A 75 -4.18 -5.31 2.07
N ILE A 76 -4.46 -4.61 0.98
CA ILE A 76 -3.47 -3.85 0.18
C ILE A 76 -2.70 -2.87 1.07
N ASP A 77 -3.39 -2.19 1.99
CA ASP A 77 -2.77 -1.23 2.90
C ASP A 77 -1.77 -1.84 3.88
N ARG A 78 -1.93 -3.14 4.18
CA ARG A 78 -1.15 -3.89 5.16
C ARG A 78 -0.16 -4.86 4.54
N ALA A 79 -0.32 -5.17 3.25
CA ALA A 79 0.53 -6.09 2.53
C ALA A 79 1.95 -5.51 2.37
N ASP A 80 2.94 -6.37 2.60
CA ASP A 80 4.35 -6.05 2.32
C ASP A 80 4.65 -6.23 0.81
N ILE A 81 4.05 -7.25 0.18
CA ILE A 81 4.18 -7.60 -1.25
C ILE A 81 2.79 -7.95 -1.79
N ILE A 82 2.50 -7.56 -3.03
CA ILE A 82 1.23 -7.82 -3.70
C ILE A 82 1.52 -8.54 -5.02
N PHE A 83 0.92 -9.72 -5.21
CA PHE A 83 1.05 -10.50 -6.43
C PHE A 83 -0.24 -10.40 -7.26
N LEU A 84 -0.12 -9.89 -8.47
CA LEU A 84 -1.19 -9.90 -9.46
C LEU A 84 -0.95 -11.05 -10.43
N VAL A 85 -1.78 -12.09 -10.34
CA VAL A 85 -1.61 -13.32 -11.11
C VAL A 85 -2.54 -13.29 -12.33
N TYR A 86 -1.97 -13.34 -13.53
CA TYR A 86 -2.70 -13.39 -14.79
C TYR A 86 -2.49 -14.72 -15.49
N ASP A 87 -3.51 -15.17 -16.21
CA ASP A 87 -3.45 -16.32 -17.12
C ASP A 87 -3.23 -15.79 -18.55
N PRO A 88 -2.26 -16.29 -19.33
CA PRO A 88 -2.02 -15.87 -20.71
C PRO A 88 -3.24 -15.93 -21.62
N SER A 89 -4.20 -16.81 -21.33
CA SER A 89 -5.44 -16.95 -22.09
C SER A 89 -6.49 -15.89 -21.76
N LYS A 90 -6.31 -15.12 -20.66
CA LYS A 90 -7.27 -14.15 -20.13
C LYS A 90 -6.55 -12.90 -19.64
N LEU A 91 -6.30 -11.98 -20.57
CA LEU A 91 -5.63 -10.70 -20.31
C LEU A 91 -6.60 -9.50 -20.22
N ASP A 92 -7.90 -9.77 -20.29
CA ASP A 92 -8.91 -8.72 -20.24
C ASP A 92 -8.93 -8.06 -18.86
N VAL A 93 -8.82 -6.73 -18.86
CA VAL A 93 -8.97 -5.90 -17.66
C VAL A 93 -10.35 -5.27 -17.75
N GLY A 94 -11.27 -5.68 -16.89
CA GLY A 94 -12.58 -5.06 -16.78
C GLY A 94 -12.70 -4.19 -15.52
N PRO A 95 -13.91 -3.70 -15.21
CA PRO A 95 -14.12 -2.63 -14.21
C PRO A 95 -13.69 -3.00 -12.79
N GLU A 96 -13.83 -4.28 -12.39
CA GLU A 96 -13.42 -4.71 -11.05
C GLU A 96 -11.90 -4.76 -10.93
N THR A 97 -11.23 -5.31 -11.95
CA THR A 97 -9.76 -5.32 -11.98
C THR A 97 -9.21 -3.90 -12.08
N GLU A 98 -9.84 -3.03 -12.87
CA GLU A 98 -9.50 -1.61 -12.95
C GLU A 98 -9.60 -0.91 -11.60
N ALA A 99 -10.68 -1.14 -10.85
CA ALA A 99 -10.84 -0.57 -9.50
C ALA A 99 -9.74 -1.04 -8.54
N ILE A 100 -9.34 -2.32 -8.60
CA ILE A 100 -8.22 -2.82 -7.78
C ILE A 100 -6.87 -2.25 -8.24
N LEU A 101 -6.64 -2.11 -9.55
CA LEU A 101 -5.41 -1.49 -10.06
C LEU A 101 -5.29 -0.01 -9.65
N ASP A 102 -6.41 0.71 -9.62
CA ASP A 102 -6.45 2.09 -9.11
C ASP A 102 -6.03 2.17 -7.63
N GLN A 103 -6.47 1.21 -6.80
CA GLN A 103 -6.06 1.08 -5.40
C GLN A 103 -4.55 0.77 -5.20
N LEU A 104 -3.88 0.27 -6.24
CA LEU A 104 -2.45 -0.06 -6.23
C LEU A 104 -1.56 1.10 -6.66
N LYS A 105 -2.13 2.24 -7.10
CA LYS A 105 -1.37 3.46 -7.41
C LYS A 105 -0.56 3.92 -6.19
N GLY A 106 0.71 4.25 -6.41
CA GLY A 106 1.66 4.61 -5.35
C GLY A 106 2.23 3.41 -4.57
N ARG A 107 1.90 2.17 -4.97
CA ARG A 107 2.40 0.91 -4.38
C ARG A 107 3.15 0.05 -5.39
N GLU A 108 3.65 0.66 -6.46
CA GLU A 108 4.34 0.00 -7.57
C GLU A 108 5.52 -0.86 -7.08
N TYR A 109 6.27 -0.37 -6.09
CA TYR A 109 7.41 -1.09 -5.51
C TYR A 109 7.01 -2.38 -4.78
N GLN A 110 5.76 -2.51 -4.33
CA GLN A 110 5.23 -3.69 -3.63
C GLN A 110 4.58 -4.68 -4.60
N THR A 111 4.12 -4.18 -5.75
CA THR A 111 3.36 -4.96 -6.72
C THR A 111 4.30 -5.76 -7.63
N ARG A 112 3.96 -7.03 -7.86
CA ARG A 112 4.61 -7.94 -8.80
C ARG A 112 3.56 -8.61 -9.66
N ILE A 113 3.81 -8.67 -10.96
CA ILE A 113 2.91 -9.32 -11.90
C ILE A 113 3.45 -10.70 -12.21
N VAL A 114 2.60 -11.71 -12.10
CA VAL A 114 2.93 -13.10 -12.38
C VAL A 114 2.02 -13.57 -13.51
N LEU A 115 2.59 -13.75 -14.70
CA LEU A 115 1.92 -14.40 -15.81
C LEU A 115 2.08 -15.91 -15.63
N ASN A 116 1.09 -16.55 -15.02
CA ASN A 116 1.11 -17.97 -14.64
C ASN A 116 0.54 -18.86 -15.75
N LYS A 117 0.95 -20.13 -15.84
CA LYS A 117 0.64 -21.05 -16.96
C LYS A 117 1.25 -20.62 -18.30
N ALA A 118 2.38 -19.91 -18.25
CA ALA A 118 3.08 -19.45 -19.44
C ALA A 118 3.67 -20.59 -20.30
N ASP A 119 3.69 -21.83 -19.78
CA ASP A 119 4.04 -23.03 -20.54
C ASP A 119 3.01 -23.43 -21.59
N GLN A 120 1.74 -23.00 -21.44
CA GLN A 120 0.69 -23.23 -22.43
C GLN A 120 0.84 -22.38 -23.69
N VAL A 121 1.80 -21.44 -23.71
CA VAL A 121 1.99 -20.47 -24.78
C VAL A 121 3.34 -20.68 -25.45
N LYS A 122 3.34 -20.57 -26.79
CA LYS A 122 4.59 -20.68 -27.56
C LYS A 122 5.53 -19.51 -27.25
N PRO A 123 6.86 -19.68 -27.39
CA PRO A 123 7.82 -18.62 -27.09
C PRO A 123 7.56 -17.29 -27.82
N GLU A 124 7.13 -17.36 -29.09
CA GLU A 124 6.83 -16.21 -29.95
C GLU A 124 5.60 -15.45 -29.48
N GLU A 125 4.57 -16.19 -29.05
CA GLU A 125 3.32 -15.64 -28.55
C GLU A 125 3.48 -15.05 -27.14
N LEU A 126 4.35 -15.64 -26.31
CA LEU A 126 4.60 -15.18 -24.94
C LEU A 126 5.02 -13.71 -24.89
N MET A 127 5.91 -13.27 -25.77
CA MET A 127 6.33 -11.86 -25.85
C MET A 127 5.17 -10.93 -26.21
N ARG A 128 4.27 -11.39 -27.10
CA ARG A 128 3.08 -10.62 -27.49
C ARG A 128 2.06 -10.53 -26.37
N VAL A 129 1.85 -11.62 -25.62
CA VAL A 129 0.97 -11.68 -24.44
C VAL A 129 1.48 -10.75 -23.34
N GLN A 130 2.78 -10.78 -23.03
CA GLN A 130 3.39 -9.85 -22.07
C GLN A 130 3.21 -8.39 -22.50
N GLY A 131 3.48 -8.08 -23.77
CA GLY A 131 3.30 -6.73 -24.32
C GLY A 131 1.85 -6.25 -24.23
N ALA A 132 0.88 -7.12 -24.56
CA ALA A 132 -0.54 -6.81 -24.44
C ALA A 132 -0.95 -6.55 -22.98
N LEU A 133 -0.48 -7.37 -22.04
CA LEU A 133 -0.77 -7.18 -20.62
C LEU A 133 -0.20 -5.85 -20.10
N ILE A 134 1.05 -5.53 -20.42
CA ILE A 134 1.69 -4.25 -20.04
C ILE A 134 0.90 -3.07 -20.62
N TRP A 135 0.48 -3.17 -21.89
CA TRP A 135 -0.31 -2.13 -22.54
C TRP A 135 -1.65 -1.88 -21.82
N ASN A 136 -2.34 -2.95 -21.42
CA ASN A 136 -3.64 -2.85 -20.75
C ASN A 136 -3.55 -2.25 -19.33
N ILE A 137 -2.49 -2.58 -18.58
CA ILE A 137 -2.35 -2.16 -17.16
C ILE A 137 -1.63 -0.82 -16.99
N SER A 138 -0.76 -0.45 -17.93
CA SER A 138 0.12 0.73 -17.79
C SER A 138 -0.66 2.03 -17.52
N PRO A 139 -1.77 2.33 -18.23
CA PRO A 139 -2.58 3.51 -17.95
C PRO A 139 -3.16 3.53 -16.53
N LEU A 140 -3.48 2.34 -16.00
CA LEU A 140 -4.15 2.18 -14.71
C LEU A 140 -3.20 2.24 -13.52
N MET A 141 -1.93 1.86 -13.71
CA MET A 141 -0.93 1.95 -12.64
C MET A 141 -0.37 3.36 -12.45
N SER A 142 -0.52 4.26 -13.43
CA SER A 142 -0.04 5.65 -13.36
C SER A 142 1.45 5.79 -12.97
N SER A 143 2.26 4.79 -13.36
CA SER A 143 3.70 4.73 -13.08
C SER A 143 4.52 5.13 -14.30
N ALA A 144 5.62 5.86 -14.10
CA ALA A 144 6.60 6.12 -15.14
C ALA A 144 7.48 4.90 -15.45
N GLU A 145 7.63 3.99 -14.48
CA GLU A 145 8.41 2.75 -14.63
C GLU A 145 7.49 1.55 -14.85
N PRO A 146 7.85 0.61 -15.76
CA PRO A 146 7.06 -0.59 -15.98
C PRO A 146 7.06 -1.48 -14.74
N PRO A 147 5.93 -2.14 -14.41
CA PRO A 147 5.86 -3.05 -13.28
C PRO A 147 6.74 -4.28 -13.52
N ILE A 148 7.30 -4.83 -12.43
CA ILE A 148 8.08 -6.06 -12.49
C ILE A 148 7.14 -7.22 -12.82
N MET A 149 7.43 -7.94 -13.90
CA MET A 149 6.65 -9.07 -14.40
C MET A 149 7.51 -10.33 -14.51
N TYR A 150 6.94 -11.46 -14.08
CA TYR A 150 7.53 -12.79 -14.23
C TYR A 150 6.61 -13.68 -15.05
N SER A 151 7.17 -14.42 -16.01
CA SER A 151 6.44 -15.47 -16.73
C SER A 151 6.82 -16.84 -16.21
N THR A 152 5.87 -17.52 -15.61
CA THR A 152 6.11 -18.75 -14.84
C THR A 152 5.00 -19.77 -15.09
N SER A 153 5.23 -21.01 -14.67
CA SER A 153 4.16 -21.99 -14.48
C SER A 153 4.30 -22.59 -13.09
N LEU A 154 3.59 -22.00 -12.13
CA LEU A 154 3.71 -22.28 -10.70
C LEU A 154 2.81 -23.44 -10.30
N TRP A 155 3.11 -24.63 -10.80
CA TRP A 155 2.46 -25.88 -10.41
C TRP A 155 3.43 -27.05 -10.43
N SER A 156 3.03 -28.18 -9.85
CA SER A 156 3.87 -29.38 -9.79
C SER A 156 3.84 -30.24 -11.05
N MET A 157 3.16 -29.77 -12.11
CA MET A 157 3.04 -30.48 -13.38
C MET A 157 4.25 -30.22 -14.29
N PRO A 158 4.65 -31.18 -15.14
CA PRO A 158 5.68 -30.94 -16.14
C PRO A 158 5.24 -29.86 -17.14
N TYR A 159 6.20 -29.12 -17.70
CA TYR A 159 5.90 -28.12 -18.74
C TYR A 159 5.34 -28.78 -19.99
N GLU A 160 4.41 -28.09 -20.63
CA GLU A 160 3.85 -28.47 -21.93
C GLU A 160 4.91 -28.59 -23.04
N VAL A 161 4.62 -29.42 -24.04
CA VAL A 161 5.55 -29.66 -25.16
C VAL A 161 5.68 -28.39 -26.00
N GLY A 162 6.92 -27.94 -26.20
CA GLY A 162 7.22 -26.71 -26.96
C GLY A 162 7.27 -25.43 -26.10
N ALA A 163 7.05 -25.54 -24.80
CA ALA A 163 7.22 -24.43 -23.87
C ALA A 163 8.68 -23.92 -23.83
N PRO A 164 8.91 -22.61 -23.60
CA PRO A 164 10.24 -22.06 -23.40
C PRO A 164 10.81 -22.41 -22.00
N THR A 165 11.02 -23.70 -21.72
CA THR A 165 11.40 -24.26 -20.41
C THR A 165 12.57 -23.53 -19.74
N ARG A 166 13.65 -23.24 -20.48
CA ARG A 166 14.82 -22.55 -19.94
C ARG A 166 14.49 -21.13 -19.47
N LEU A 167 13.63 -20.42 -20.19
CA LEU A 167 13.17 -19.08 -19.82
C LEU A 167 12.28 -19.15 -18.59
N LEU A 168 11.26 -20.03 -18.60
CA LEU A 168 10.32 -20.17 -17.50
C LEU A 168 11.03 -20.55 -16.19
N TYR A 169 11.98 -21.48 -16.24
CA TYR A 169 12.79 -21.85 -15.09
C TYR A 169 13.66 -20.70 -14.57
N ALA A 170 14.25 -19.91 -15.47
CA ALA A 170 15.03 -18.73 -15.09
C ALA A 170 14.14 -17.65 -14.43
N GLN A 171 12.94 -17.42 -14.97
CA GLN A 171 11.95 -16.48 -14.45
C GLN A 171 11.42 -16.92 -13.08
N GLU A 172 11.11 -18.20 -12.90
CA GLU A 172 10.70 -18.76 -11.61
C GLU A 172 11.78 -18.56 -10.53
N ARG A 173 13.05 -18.84 -10.86
CA ARG A 173 14.16 -18.57 -9.94
C ARG A 173 14.33 -17.09 -9.63
N ALA A 174 14.10 -16.21 -10.60
CA ALA A 174 14.15 -14.77 -10.39
C ALA A 174 13.02 -14.31 -9.44
N PHE A 175 11.80 -14.81 -9.66
CA PHE A 175 10.65 -14.60 -8.79
C PHE A 175 10.92 -15.05 -7.35
N LEU A 176 11.42 -16.28 -7.15
CA LEU A 176 11.70 -16.82 -5.82
C LEU A 176 12.81 -16.03 -5.09
N ARG A 177 13.82 -15.54 -5.82
CA ARG A 177 14.86 -14.66 -5.26
C ARG A 177 14.30 -13.30 -4.85
N ASP A 178 13.42 -12.72 -5.65
CA ASP A 178 12.77 -11.46 -5.32
C ASP A 178 11.86 -11.62 -4.10
N LEU A 179 11.04 -12.68 -4.06
CA LEU A 179 10.22 -13.03 -2.90
C LEU A 179 11.07 -13.14 -1.63
N ARG A 180 12.19 -13.88 -1.69
CA ARG A 180 13.12 -13.98 -0.55
C ARG A 180 13.69 -12.62 -0.14
N SER A 181 14.18 -11.82 -1.10
CA SER A 181 14.73 -10.49 -0.84
C SER A 181 13.69 -9.58 -0.19
N ALA A 182 12.44 -9.64 -0.62
CA ALA A 182 11.37 -8.83 -0.06
C ALA A 182 10.97 -9.26 1.37
N ILE A 183 11.02 -10.57 1.67
CA ILE A 183 10.88 -11.08 3.05
C ILE A 183 12.03 -10.57 3.93
N ASP A 184 13.28 -10.70 3.45
CA ASP A 184 14.48 -10.32 4.22
C ASP A 184 14.54 -8.80 4.47
N LYS A 185 14.04 -7.98 3.53
CA LYS A 185 14.00 -6.51 3.64
C LYS A 185 12.74 -5.94 4.31
N ARG A 186 11.87 -6.78 4.87
CA ARG A 186 10.60 -6.36 5.48
C ARG A 186 10.75 -5.22 6.48
N VAL A 187 11.74 -5.30 7.38
CA VAL A 187 11.95 -4.26 8.41
C VAL A 187 12.34 -2.92 7.77
N GLU A 188 13.23 -2.94 6.78
CA GLU A 188 13.63 -1.74 6.03
C GLU A 188 12.42 -1.12 5.32
N HIS A 189 11.62 -1.95 4.65
CA HIS A 189 10.40 -1.51 3.97
C HIS A 189 9.38 -0.92 4.95
N LYS A 190 9.23 -1.52 6.14
CA LYS A 190 8.33 -1.02 7.18
C LYS A 190 8.75 0.35 7.69
N ILE A 191 10.05 0.55 7.93
CA ILE A 191 10.59 1.84 8.36
C ILE A 191 10.43 2.89 7.25
N ALA A 192 10.72 2.53 6.00
CA ALA A 192 10.53 3.41 4.85
C ALA A 192 9.05 3.80 4.66
N SER A 193 8.13 2.85 4.81
CA SER A 193 6.68 3.09 4.75
C SER A 193 6.21 3.99 5.90
N ALA A 194 6.68 3.76 7.13
CA ALA A 194 6.41 4.63 8.27
C ALA A 194 6.91 6.06 8.05
N ARG A 195 8.10 6.23 7.45
CA ARG A 195 8.65 7.54 7.09
C ARG A 195 7.80 8.26 6.04
N ARG A 196 7.40 7.57 4.96
CA ARG A 196 6.47 8.14 3.95
C ARG A 196 5.15 8.55 4.57
N PHE A 197 4.59 7.72 5.44
CA PHE A 197 3.36 8.03 6.17
C PHE A 197 3.52 9.27 7.05
N ALA A 198 4.60 9.35 7.83
CA ALA A 198 4.93 10.51 8.66
C ALA A 198 5.03 11.81 7.85
N VAL A 199 5.67 11.76 6.67
CA VAL A 199 5.73 12.90 5.74
C VAL A 199 4.33 13.32 5.29
N ARG A 200 3.45 12.38 4.93
CA ARG A 200 2.06 12.70 4.57
C ARG A 200 1.29 13.35 5.73
N VAL A 201 1.42 12.82 6.95
CA VAL A 201 0.77 13.39 8.15
C VAL A 201 1.26 14.83 8.38
N ARG A 202 2.57 15.06 8.29
CA ARG A 202 3.16 16.40 8.42
C ARG A 202 2.62 17.36 7.37
N ASN A 203 2.62 16.95 6.09
CA ASN A 203 2.16 17.77 4.99
C ASN A 203 0.67 18.12 5.15
N HIS A 204 -0.16 17.15 5.55
CA HIS A 204 -1.57 17.37 5.85
C HIS A 204 -1.77 18.36 7.00
N ALA A 205 -1.05 18.19 8.11
CA ALA A 205 -1.13 19.09 9.25
C ALA A 205 -0.77 20.54 8.87
N LYS A 206 0.29 20.73 8.08
CA LYS A 206 0.70 22.06 7.58
C LYS A 206 -0.30 22.65 6.60
N MET A 207 -0.91 21.82 5.75
CA MET A 207 -1.97 22.26 4.83
C MET A 207 -3.18 22.79 5.60
N VAL A 208 -3.70 22.02 6.55
CA VAL A 208 -4.84 22.44 7.40
C VAL A 208 -4.49 23.71 8.16
N ASP A 209 -3.29 23.82 8.71
CA ASP A 209 -2.83 25.03 9.41
C ASP A 209 -2.73 26.26 8.51
N CYS A 210 -2.36 26.09 7.23
CA CYS A 210 -2.36 27.17 6.24
C CYS A 210 -3.78 27.66 5.94
N TYR A 211 -4.73 26.73 5.70
CA TYR A 211 -6.15 27.08 5.55
C TYR A 211 -6.69 27.80 6.79
N LEU A 212 -6.38 27.30 7.99
CA LEU A 212 -6.77 27.92 9.26
C LEU A 212 -6.20 29.33 9.42
N THR A 213 -4.91 29.51 9.13
CA THR A 213 -4.25 30.81 9.23
C THR A 213 -4.89 31.81 8.27
N THR A 214 -5.16 31.41 7.03
CA THR A 214 -5.87 32.24 6.06
C THR A 214 -7.29 32.57 6.54
N TYR A 215 -8.00 31.60 7.11
CA TYR A 215 -9.32 31.82 7.70
C TYR A 215 -9.28 32.87 8.81
N TYR A 216 -8.36 32.76 9.77
CA TYR A 216 -8.24 33.74 10.85
C TYR A 216 -7.80 35.12 10.37
N ASN A 217 -6.96 35.20 9.34
CA ASN A 217 -6.55 36.47 8.73
C ASN A 217 -7.70 37.19 8.01
N HIS A 218 -8.65 36.45 7.45
CA HIS A 218 -9.81 37.00 6.73
C HIS A 218 -11.09 37.05 7.59
N LYS A 219 -11.02 36.58 8.84
CA LYS A 219 -12.16 36.55 9.75
C LYS A 219 -12.53 37.97 10.17
N THR A 220 -13.73 38.40 9.81
CA THR A 220 -14.30 39.67 10.25
C THR A 220 -15.22 39.46 11.46
N PHE A 221 -15.33 40.46 12.34
CA PHE A 221 -16.16 40.38 13.56
C PHE A 221 -17.65 40.14 13.29
N PHE A 222 -18.14 40.54 12.11
CA PHE A 222 -19.54 40.42 11.71
C PHE A 222 -19.80 39.37 10.63
N GLY A 223 -18.76 38.70 10.13
CA GLY A 223 -18.88 37.71 9.06
C GLY A 223 -19.34 36.34 9.55
N SER A 224 -20.17 35.67 8.76
CA SER A 224 -20.51 34.26 8.98
C SER A 224 -19.24 33.41 8.94
N LYS A 225 -19.00 32.63 9.99
CA LYS A 225 -17.84 31.73 10.08
C LYS A 225 -17.84 30.72 8.93
N LYS A 226 -19.03 30.25 8.54
CA LYS A 226 -19.23 29.27 7.47
C LYS A 226 -18.91 29.88 6.11
N ASP A 227 -19.48 31.04 5.79
CA ASP A 227 -19.33 31.65 4.47
C ASP A 227 -17.87 32.03 4.18
N ILE A 228 -17.14 32.53 5.19
CA ILE A 228 -15.70 32.85 5.05
C ILE A 228 -14.89 31.57 4.82
N SER A 229 -15.19 30.51 5.57
CA SER A 229 -14.54 29.21 5.43
C SER A 229 -14.79 28.63 4.03
N ASP A 230 -16.06 28.56 3.61
CA ASP A 230 -16.47 27.98 2.33
C ASP A 230 -15.83 28.75 1.16
N ARG A 231 -15.79 30.09 1.23
CA ARG A 231 -15.13 30.92 0.20
C ARG A 231 -13.64 30.61 0.04
N ILE A 232 -12.92 30.38 1.14
CA ILE A 232 -11.49 30.04 1.12
C ILE A 232 -11.28 28.60 0.59
N ILE A 233 -12.13 27.67 1.01
CA ILE A 233 -12.06 26.26 0.60
C ILE A 233 -12.37 26.10 -0.89
N GLU A 234 -13.35 26.85 -1.42
CA GLU A 234 -13.75 26.80 -2.83
C GLU A 234 -12.73 27.46 -3.76
N ASN A 235 -12.01 28.47 -3.28
CA ASN A 235 -11.08 29.27 -4.11
C ASN A 235 -9.64 29.31 -3.56
N PRO A 236 -8.98 28.17 -3.30
CA PRO A 236 -7.67 28.15 -2.61
C PRO A 236 -6.53 28.80 -3.42
N GLN A 237 -6.71 28.96 -4.73
CA GLN A 237 -5.76 29.66 -5.61
C GLN A 237 -5.77 31.17 -5.35
N GLU A 238 -6.95 31.78 -5.15
CA GLU A 238 -7.08 33.23 -4.87
C GLU A 238 -6.40 33.62 -3.56
N TYR A 239 -6.35 32.69 -2.60
CA TYR A 239 -5.70 32.87 -1.31
C TYR A 239 -4.26 32.36 -1.28
N HIS A 240 -3.69 31.97 -2.42
CA HIS A 240 -2.31 31.51 -2.55
C HIS A 240 -1.92 30.39 -1.56
N ILE A 241 -2.86 29.51 -1.17
CA ILE A 241 -2.65 28.50 -0.12
C ILE A 241 -1.48 27.55 -0.48
N TYR A 242 -1.51 27.02 -1.70
CA TYR A 242 -0.51 26.05 -2.18
C TYR A 242 0.83 26.72 -2.52
N GLU A 243 0.80 27.97 -2.97
CA GLU A 243 2.01 28.74 -3.25
C GLU A 243 2.75 29.08 -1.95
N GLY A 244 2.01 29.54 -0.94
CA GLY A 244 2.54 29.81 0.40
C GLY A 244 3.21 28.59 1.03
N LEU A 245 2.61 27.40 0.91
CA LEU A 245 3.21 26.15 1.40
C LEU A 245 4.44 25.72 0.59
N SER A 246 4.48 25.98 -0.71
CA SER A 246 5.62 25.64 -1.57
C SER A 246 6.85 26.51 -1.27
N THR A 247 6.68 27.66 -0.61
CA THR A 247 7.81 28.46 -0.11
C THR A 247 8.52 27.83 1.09
N LEU A 248 7.88 26.87 1.78
CA LEU A 248 8.51 26.13 2.86
C LEU A 248 9.48 25.10 2.27
N THR A 249 10.76 25.18 2.66
CA THR A 249 11.87 24.38 2.10
C THR A 249 11.71 22.86 2.20
N ASN A 250 10.75 22.37 2.99
CA ASN A 250 10.58 20.95 3.30
C ASN A 250 9.31 20.32 2.68
N ILE A 251 8.63 21.00 1.75
CA ILE A 251 7.39 20.53 1.12
C ILE A 251 7.47 20.73 -0.39
N SER A 252 7.32 19.64 -1.15
CA SER A 252 7.11 19.71 -2.60
C SER A 252 5.63 19.88 -2.89
N ARG A 253 5.28 20.70 -3.90
CA ARG A 253 3.91 20.79 -4.42
C ARG A 253 3.37 19.43 -4.89
N TYR A 254 4.25 18.58 -5.41
CA TYR A 254 3.89 17.24 -5.90
C TYR A 254 3.54 16.26 -4.77
N ASP A 255 3.91 16.58 -3.52
CA ASP A 255 3.56 15.76 -2.34
C ASP A 255 2.24 16.21 -1.69
N LEU A 256 1.55 17.21 -2.26
CA LEU A 256 0.31 17.76 -1.74
C LEU A 256 -0.89 17.25 -2.54
N PRO A 257 -1.96 16.79 -1.87
CA PRO A 257 -3.21 16.42 -2.54
C PRO A 257 -3.83 17.58 -3.31
N ASP A 258 -4.57 17.26 -4.38
CA ASP A 258 -5.29 18.24 -5.17
C ASP A 258 -6.31 19.04 -4.34
N PRO A 259 -6.61 20.29 -4.71
CA PRO A 259 -7.57 21.14 -4.01
C PRO A 259 -8.94 20.49 -3.79
N ASP A 260 -9.39 19.68 -4.75
CA ASP A 260 -10.68 18.98 -4.69
C ASP A 260 -10.75 18.02 -3.49
N VAL A 261 -9.64 17.36 -3.15
CA VAL A 261 -9.55 16.45 -2.00
C VAL A 261 -9.78 17.21 -0.69
N TYR A 262 -9.19 18.40 -0.55
CA TYR A 262 -9.38 19.23 0.64
C TYR A 262 -10.77 19.86 0.70
N ARG A 263 -11.37 20.18 -0.46
CA ARG A 263 -12.77 20.61 -0.52
C ARG A 263 -13.70 19.54 0.05
N ASP A 264 -13.53 18.29 -0.35
CA ASP A 264 -14.34 17.18 0.16
C ASP A 264 -14.06 16.88 1.63
N PHE A 265 -12.79 16.97 2.05
CA PHE A 265 -12.41 16.84 3.46
C PHE A 265 -13.11 17.90 4.34
N PHE A 266 -13.09 19.17 3.94
CA PHE A 266 -13.66 20.25 4.75
C PHE A 266 -15.19 20.34 4.68
N ARG A 267 -15.83 19.73 3.66
CA ARG A 267 -17.30 19.54 3.64
C ARG A 267 -17.77 18.69 4.82
N LEU A 268 -16.99 17.67 5.20
CA LEU A 268 -17.29 16.78 6.32
C LEU A 268 -16.71 17.29 7.65
N ASN A 269 -15.59 18.00 7.60
CA ASN A 269 -14.87 18.47 8.78
C ASN A 269 -14.72 20.00 8.72
N GLN A 270 -15.51 20.74 9.49
CA GLN A 270 -15.54 22.21 9.37
C GLN A 270 -14.17 22.82 9.71
N LEU A 271 -13.65 23.68 8.84
CA LEU A 271 -12.30 24.25 8.97
C LEU A 271 -12.06 24.90 10.34
N TYR A 272 -13.00 25.68 10.83
CA TYR A 272 -12.87 26.44 12.07
C TYR A 272 -13.02 25.60 13.36
N ASP A 273 -13.32 24.30 13.26
CA ASP A 273 -13.33 23.39 14.40
C ASP A 273 -11.93 22.84 14.72
N PHE A 274 -10.99 22.98 13.78
CA PHE A 274 -9.62 22.52 13.97
C PHE A 274 -8.79 23.51 14.82
N PRO A 275 -7.93 23.01 15.73
CA PRO A 275 -6.98 23.83 16.46
C PRO A 275 -5.82 24.27 15.55
N LEU A 276 -5.30 25.49 15.77
CA LEU A 276 -4.06 25.95 15.14
C LEU A 276 -2.89 25.06 15.54
N LEU A 277 -1.95 24.81 14.63
CA LEU A 277 -0.79 23.95 14.92
C LEU A 277 0.03 24.50 16.08
N SER A 278 0.20 25.82 16.16
CA SER A 278 0.87 26.52 17.26
C SER A 278 0.23 26.26 18.63
N SER A 279 -1.10 26.07 18.68
CA SER A 279 -1.82 25.77 19.94
C SER A 279 -1.53 24.38 20.48
N THR A 280 -1.01 23.47 19.65
CA THR A 280 -0.61 22.13 20.06
C THR A 280 0.78 22.09 20.70
N CYS A 281 1.52 23.20 20.65
CA CYS A 281 2.84 23.33 21.27
C CYS A 281 2.71 23.53 22.78
N THR A 282 3.52 22.83 23.56
CA THR A 282 3.59 23.03 25.02
C THR A 282 4.97 23.51 25.43
N TYR A 283 5.04 24.30 26.50
CA TYR A 283 6.31 24.82 27.03
C TYR A 283 7.29 23.69 27.38
N PHE A 284 6.81 22.62 28.04
CA PHE A 284 7.66 21.54 28.52
C PHE A 284 7.96 20.45 27.47
N ARG A 285 7.06 20.19 26.52
CA ARG A 285 7.23 19.10 25.53
C ARG A 285 7.58 19.59 24.13
N GLY A 286 7.55 20.90 23.89
CA GLY A 286 7.74 21.51 22.57
C GLY A 286 6.54 21.29 21.65
N CYS A 287 6.74 21.51 20.36
CA CYS A 287 5.72 21.30 19.33
C CYS A 287 5.73 19.86 18.81
N PRO A 288 4.58 19.16 18.74
CA PRO A 288 4.48 17.82 18.15
C PRO A 288 5.03 17.75 16.72
N ILE A 289 4.80 18.78 15.90
CA ILE A 289 5.30 18.85 14.52
C ILE A 289 6.84 18.82 14.44
N ASN A 290 7.53 19.44 15.41
CA ASN A 290 9.00 19.44 15.45
C ASN A 290 9.54 18.04 15.76
N ARG A 291 8.87 17.31 16.65
CA ARG A 291 9.22 15.91 16.93
C ARG A 291 9.01 15.02 15.70
N LEU A 292 7.95 15.28 14.94
CA LEU A 292 7.69 14.58 13.69
C LEU A 292 8.77 14.88 12.64
N ASP A 293 9.19 16.14 12.50
CA ASP A 293 10.28 16.54 11.61
C ASP A 293 11.61 15.88 12.00
N VAL A 294 11.94 15.82 13.30
CA VAL A 294 13.13 15.10 13.80
C VAL A 294 13.05 13.61 13.49
N ALA A 295 11.90 12.98 13.72
CA ALA A 295 11.72 11.55 13.44
C ALA A 295 11.88 11.21 11.96
N ILE A 296 11.37 12.06 11.06
CA ILE A 296 11.49 11.89 9.61
C ILE A 296 12.93 12.08 9.13
N ALA A 297 13.64 13.07 9.69
CA ALA A 297 14.97 13.48 9.24
C ALA A 297 16.09 12.62 9.85
N TYR A 298 15.95 12.17 11.09
CA TYR A 298 17.03 11.54 11.87
C TYR A 298 16.64 10.18 12.43
N ASP A 299 15.58 10.09 13.25
CA ASP A 299 15.32 8.86 14.02
C ASP A 299 15.01 7.65 13.13
N LEU A 300 14.17 7.80 12.11
CA LEU A 300 13.81 6.70 11.19
C LEU A 300 15.00 6.27 10.32
N PRO A 301 15.77 7.17 9.68
CA PRO A 301 17.01 6.80 9.02
C PRO A 301 18.04 6.12 9.93
N GLU A 302 18.22 6.62 11.16
CA GLU A 302 19.14 6.02 12.13
C GLU A 302 18.69 4.61 12.53
N LEU A 303 17.38 4.40 12.70
CA LEU A 303 16.81 3.09 13.00
C LEU A 303 17.12 2.07 11.89
N VAL A 304 17.03 2.46 10.60
CA VAL A 304 17.45 1.59 9.49
C VAL A 304 18.94 1.24 9.60
N GLY A 305 19.78 2.24 9.88
CA GLY A 305 21.22 2.03 10.05
C GLY A 305 21.56 1.08 11.21
N LYS A 306 20.89 1.24 12.36
CA LYS A 306 21.03 0.34 13.52
C LYS A 306 20.59 -1.08 13.19
N TYR A 307 19.45 -1.22 12.52
CA TYR A 307 18.93 -2.53 12.10
C TYR A 307 19.92 -3.25 11.18
N LYS A 308 20.46 -2.57 10.17
CA LYS A 308 21.45 -3.16 9.24
C LYS A 308 22.68 -3.69 9.97
N LYS A 309 23.25 -2.88 10.87
CA LYS A 309 24.40 -3.29 11.68
C LYS A 309 24.09 -4.49 12.57
N ALA A 310 22.88 -4.54 13.16
CA ALA A 310 22.46 -5.66 13.99
C ALA A 310 22.30 -6.96 13.18
N VAL A 311 21.73 -6.87 11.97
CA VAL A 311 21.61 -8.02 11.05
C VAL A 311 22.99 -8.52 10.62
N GLU A 312 23.89 -7.62 10.21
CA GLU A 312 25.27 -7.98 9.85
C GLU A 312 26.01 -8.67 11.01
N ALA A 313 25.87 -8.14 12.22
CA ALA A 313 26.48 -8.73 13.41
C ALA A 313 25.92 -10.13 13.74
N ALA A 314 24.61 -10.34 13.57
CA ALA A 314 23.98 -11.64 13.80
C ALA A 314 24.44 -12.70 12.77
N VAL A 315 24.51 -12.33 11.49
CA VAL A 315 25.02 -13.22 10.42
C VAL A 315 26.47 -13.63 10.68
N HIS A 316 27.32 -12.71 11.13
CA HIS A 316 28.72 -13.01 11.45
C HIS A 316 28.92 -13.82 12.75
N GLN A 317 27.92 -13.88 13.64
CA GLN A 317 27.99 -14.73 14.83
C GLN A 317 27.66 -16.20 14.52
N ASP A 318 26.75 -16.47 13.59
CA ASP A 318 26.40 -17.83 13.15
C ASP A 318 27.50 -18.51 12.32
N ASP A 319 28.41 -17.73 11.69
CA ASP A 319 29.54 -18.26 10.91
C ASP A 319 30.77 -18.65 11.77
N LYS A 320 30.72 -18.48 13.11
CA LYS A 320 31.80 -18.96 13.99
C LYS A 320 31.63 -20.47 14.24
N PRO A 321 32.66 -21.30 13.99
CA PRO A 321 32.57 -22.73 14.30
C PRO A 321 32.31 -22.91 15.80
N PRO A 322 31.53 -23.94 16.21
CA PRO A 322 31.29 -24.20 17.63
C PRO A 322 32.64 -24.36 18.32
N ALA A 323 32.82 -23.65 19.44
CA ALA A 323 34.04 -23.75 20.23
C ALA A 323 34.26 -25.22 20.62
N SER A 324 35.37 -25.77 20.10
CA SER A 324 35.84 -27.14 20.29
C SER A 324 36.09 -27.51 21.74
#